data_AF-A0A814AGM8-F1
#
_entry.id   AF-A0A814AGM8-F1
#
_cell.length_a   1.000
_cell.length_b   1.000
_cell.length_c   1.000
_cell.angle_alpha   90.00
_cell.angle_beta   90.00
_cell.angle_gamma   90.00
#
_symmetry.space_group_name_H-M   'P 1'
#
loop_
_entity.id
_entity.type
_entity.pdbx_description
1 polymer ?
#
loop_
_entity_poly.entity_id
_entity_poly.type
_entity_poly.pdbx_seq_one_letter_code
_entity_poly.pdbx_strand_id
1 'polypeptide(L)'
;MASKDKCTYPLSQLYIACQDGNIDLVRQLLEVINLEQINCRESNGSTALHAACYYGHYDIVKLLLDNGACRTILNAHKCAPFDEAKDDKIRQLFLRPDNERFVGGNQTGQKEWMKVDPDIHRQAINKRLWLKSAWNETKMLNRIEWMIDNYLRVKLRNPKDFQLIEKYFRQALEYRDPRYFITAYTADTRYYHQLNEDFASEGFEPHEWTTSMPQWIVSSLYSHPAFDKYSYKGFSYRGQKMSDVDLVQYVQGSCIMNKSFQSTSEIRAIAEEFACDGRLRRTIDGNKLKRTALFIFEIRNSRTALKIDKMSVFENEAEVLILPYAAFKVVKVIQNPPLSSQNNKKLFANDLEFEIHLKECKSLKKEVEQNLKFAFTNAHQPAMLDDDELERELNSFSF
;
A
#
# COMPACT_ATOMS: atom_id res chain seq x y z
N MET A 1 -18.35 -36.05 -13.14
CA MET A 1 -17.23 -35.08 -13.21
C MET A 1 -17.57 -34.06 -14.27
N ALA A 2 -18.03 -32.87 -13.87
CA ALA A 2 -18.46 -31.82 -14.78
C ALA A 2 -17.25 -30.96 -15.20
N SER A 3 -17.04 -30.77 -16.51
CA SER A 3 -16.07 -29.80 -17.03
C SER A 3 -16.63 -28.39 -16.83
N LYS A 4 -16.21 -27.71 -15.76
CA LYS A 4 -16.67 -26.35 -15.43
C LYS A 4 -15.97 -25.21 -16.22
N ASP A 5 -15.02 -25.51 -17.12
CA ASP A 5 -14.18 -24.47 -17.75
C ASP A 5 -14.20 -24.45 -19.29
N LYS A 6 -15.19 -25.04 -19.96
CA LYS A 6 -15.33 -24.89 -21.43
C LYS A 6 -16.40 -23.86 -21.76
N CYS A 7 -15.94 -22.65 -22.06
CA CYS A 7 -16.76 -21.54 -22.52
C CYS A 7 -17.31 -21.81 -23.93
N THR A 8 -18.63 -21.89 -24.08
CA THR A 8 -19.32 -22.03 -25.37
C THR A 8 -19.63 -20.65 -25.98
N TYR A 9 -18.76 -20.21 -26.90
CA TYR A 9 -19.00 -19.34 -28.10
C TYR A 9 -19.73 -17.98 -28.01
N PRO A 10 -19.28 -17.04 -27.15
CA PRO A 10 -18.98 -15.68 -27.65
C PRO A 10 -17.56 -15.18 -27.33
N LEU A 11 -16.82 -15.91 -26.50
CA LEU A 11 -15.61 -15.44 -25.81
C LEU A 11 -14.33 -15.47 -26.66
N SER A 12 -14.34 -16.34 -27.68
CA SER A 12 -13.32 -16.33 -28.74
C SER A 12 -13.31 -15.00 -29.51
N GLN A 13 -14.45 -14.29 -29.63
CA GLN A 13 -14.51 -13.04 -30.38
C GLN A 13 -13.73 -11.90 -29.71
N LEU A 14 -13.83 -11.77 -28.38
CA LEU A 14 -13.05 -10.75 -27.66
C LEU A 14 -11.56 -11.06 -27.73
N TYR A 15 -11.18 -12.34 -27.56
CA TYR A 15 -9.79 -12.77 -27.71
C TYR A 15 -9.24 -12.46 -29.10
N ILE A 16 -9.97 -12.86 -30.15
CA ILE A 16 -9.58 -12.61 -31.56
C ILE A 16 -9.50 -11.11 -31.84
N ALA A 17 -10.49 -10.31 -31.42
CA ALA A 17 -10.47 -8.87 -31.59
C ALA A 17 -9.24 -8.22 -30.91
N CYS A 18 -8.88 -8.71 -29.72
CA CYS A 18 -7.68 -8.26 -29.01
C CYS A 18 -6.40 -8.72 -29.70
N GLN A 19 -6.36 -9.93 -30.27
CA GLN A 19 -5.22 -10.42 -31.06
C GLN A 19 -5.03 -9.60 -32.33
N ASP A 20 -6.10 -9.32 -33.06
CA ASP A 20 -6.08 -8.61 -34.34
C ASP A 20 -5.90 -7.10 -34.19
N GLY A 21 -6.00 -6.56 -32.97
CA GLY A 21 -5.88 -5.12 -32.72
C GLY A 21 -7.14 -4.32 -33.07
N ASN A 22 -8.30 -4.98 -33.18
CA ASN A 22 -9.56 -4.34 -33.56
C ASN A 22 -10.23 -3.65 -32.36
N ILE A 23 -9.76 -2.45 -32.04
CA ILE A 23 -10.23 -1.68 -30.88
C ILE A 23 -11.73 -1.36 -30.92
N ASP A 24 -12.30 -1.12 -32.09
CA ASP A 24 -13.73 -0.80 -32.23
C ASP A 24 -14.60 -2.00 -31.87
N LEU A 25 -14.23 -3.20 -32.34
CA LEU A 25 -14.90 -4.44 -31.96
C LEU A 25 -14.71 -4.75 -30.47
N VAL A 26 -13.52 -4.50 -29.90
CA VAL A 26 -13.30 -4.64 -28.46
C VAL A 26 -14.25 -3.74 -27.67
N ARG A 27 -14.41 -2.46 -28.07
CA ARG A 27 -15.36 -1.54 -27.41
C ARG A 27 -16.79 -2.06 -27.47
N GLN A 28 -17.26 -2.47 -28.64
CA GLN A 28 -18.62 -3.00 -28.82
C GLN A 28 -18.87 -4.25 -27.97
N LEU A 29 -17.89 -5.16 -27.89
CA LEU A 29 -18.00 -6.36 -27.07
C LEU A 29 -18.03 -6.03 -25.57
N LEU A 30 -17.21 -5.09 -25.11
CA LEU A 30 -17.17 -4.68 -23.70
C LEU A 30 -18.48 -4.03 -23.22
N GLU A 31 -19.29 -3.47 -24.11
CA GLU A 31 -20.61 -2.92 -23.77
C GLU A 31 -21.66 -3.99 -23.41
N VAL A 32 -21.50 -5.23 -23.90
CA VAL A 32 -22.51 -6.29 -23.76
C VAL A 32 -22.09 -7.44 -22.86
N ILE A 33 -20.81 -7.53 -22.49
CA ILE A 33 -20.27 -8.59 -21.64
C ILE A 33 -20.05 -8.13 -20.20
N ASN A 34 -20.11 -9.09 -19.28
CA ASN A 34 -19.86 -8.86 -17.86
C ASN A 34 -18.38 -9.16 -17.48
N LEU A 35 -18.02 -8.86 -16.22
CA LEU A 35 -16.65 -9.04 -15.72
C LEU A 35 -16.16 -10.50 -15.75
N GLU A 36 -17.06 -11.46 -15.56
CA GLU A 36 -16.73 -12.90 -15.63
C GLU A 36 -16.34 -13.27 -17.07
N GLN A 37 -17.08 -12.74 -18.04
CA GLN A 37 -16.84 -12.93 -19.46
C GLN A 37 -15.55 -12.28 -19.95
N ILE A 38 -15.21 -11.07 -19.47
CA ILE A 38 -13.92 -10.40 -19.79
C ILE A 38 -12.72 -11.29 -19.43
N ASN A 39 -12.86 -12.08 -18.35
CA ASN A 39 -11.81 -12.89 -17.77
C ASN A 39 -11.83 -14.36 -18.20
N CYS A 40 -12.67 -14.72 -19.16
CA CYS A 40 -12.72 -16.09 -19.67
C CYS A 40 -11.40 -16.51 -20.31
N ARG A 41 -11.14 -17.81 -20.23
CA ARG A 41 -9.88 -18.43 -20.65
C ARG A 41 -10.10 -19.25 -21.90
N GLU A 42 -9.21 -19.06 -22.87
CA GLU A 42 -9.06 -19.88 -24.06
C GLU A 42 -8.52 -21.28 -23.71
N SER A 43 -8.45 -22.16 -24.69
CA SER A 43 -7.99 -23.54 -24.52
C SER A 43 -6.58 -23.67 -23.92
N ASN A 44 -5.71 -22.68 -24.14
CA ASN A 44 -4.37 -22.59 -23.55
C ASN A 44 -4.35 -21.84 -22.20
N GLY A 45 -5.51 -21.53 -21.62
CA GLY A 45 -5.64 -20.80 -20.37
C GLY A 45 -5.49 -19.27 -20.49
N SER A 46 -5.17 -18.74 -21.68
CA SER A 46 -4.99 -17.29 -21.92
C SER A 46 -6.33 -16.56 -21.97
N THR A 47 -6.33 -15.30 -21.56
CA THR A 47 -7.49 -14.39 -21.65
C THR A 47 -7.31 -13.38 -22.78
N ALA A 48 -8.33 -12.59 -23.10
CA ALA A 48 -8.22 -11.49 -24.07
C ALA A 48 -7.11 -10.49 -23.71
N LEU A 49 -6.88 -10.25 -22.40
CA LEU A 49 -5.79 -9.39 -21.93
C LEU A 49 -4.40 -9.97 -22.26
N HIS A 50 -4.22 -11.30 -22.23
CA HIS A 50 -2.96 -11.91 -22.66
C HIS A 50 -2.70 -11.64 -24.15
N ALA A 51 -3.73 -11.80 -25.00
CA ALA A 51 -3.59 -11.54 -26.43
C ALA A 51 -3.20 -10.08 -26.70
N ALA A 52 -3.92 -9.12 -26.10
CA ALA A 52 -3.61 -7.70 -26.27
C ALA A 52 -2.16 -7.37 -25.84
N CYS A 53 -1.67 -7.97 -24.75
CA CYS A 53 -0.31 -7.79 -24.24
C CYS A 53 0.75 -8.38 -25.18
N TYR A 54 0.54 -9.63 -25.62
CA TYR A 54 1.46 -10.36 -26.50
C TYR A 54 1.62 -9.69 -27.86
N TYR A 55 0.51 -9.27 -28.48
CA TYR A 55 0.54 -8.64 -29.80
C TYR A 55 0.93 -7.16 -29.77
N GLY A 56 0.89 -6.51 -28.61
CA GLY A 56 1.39 -5.16 -28.42
C GLY A 56 0.35 -4.05 -28.54
N HIS A 57 -0.92 -4.36 -28.34
CA HIS A 57 -2.02 -3.43 -28.59
C HIS A 57 -2.30 -2.56 -27.36
N TYR A 58 -1.43 -1.58 -27.12
CA TYR A 58 -1.43 -0.70 -25.94
C TYR A 58 -2.82 -0.14 -25.60
N ASP A 59 -3.54 0.43 -26.57
CA ASP A 59 -4.86 1.04 -26.31
C ASP A 59 -5.94 0.01 -25.95
N ILE A 60 -5.81 -1.22 -26.47
CA ILE A 60 -6.69 -2.34 -26.12
C ILE A 60 -6.36 -2.86 -24.72
N VAL A 61 -5.07 -3.00 -24.37
CA VAL A 61 -4.65 -3.36 -23.01
C VAL A 61 -5.24 -2.38 -22.01
N LYS A 62 -5.07 -1.07 -22.27
CA LYS A 62 -5.64 -0.03 -21.41
C LYS A 62 -7.15 -0.15 -21.29
N LEU A 63 -7.85 -0.29 -22.42
CA LEU A 63 -9.30 -0.42 -22.45
C LEU A 63 -9.81 -1.64 -21.66
N LEU A 64 -9.15 -2.80 -21.79
CA LEU A 64 -9.50 -4.01 -21.03
C LEU A 64 -9.29 -3.81 -19.53
N LEU A 65 -8.17 -3.21 -19.12
CA LEU A 65 -7.88 -2.92 -17.71
C LEU A 65 -8.86 -1.93 -17.11
N ASP A 66 -9.24 -0.88 -17.85
CA ASP A 66 -10.26 0.11 -17.46
C ASP A 66 -11.65 -0.53 -17.28
N ASN A 67 -11.91 -1.66 -17.94
CA ASN A 67 -13.14 -2.45 -17.81
C ASN A 67 -13.01 -3.65 -16.85
N GLY A 68 -11.95 -3.69 -16.04
CA GLY A 68 -11.81 -4.67 -14.97
C GLY A 68 -11.21 -6.02 -15.38
N ALA A 69 -10.56 -6.11 -16.54
CA ALA A 69 -9.78 -7.31 -16.88
C ALA A 69 -8.76 -7.62 -15.76
N CYS A 70 -8.72 -8.89 -15.35
CA CYS A 70 -7.91 -9.36 -14.24
C CYS A 70 -6.43 -9.40 -14.66
N ARG A 71 -5.59 -8.72 -13.90
CA ARG A 71 -4.16 -8.54 -14.15
C ARG A 71 -3.33 -9.80 -13.89
N THR A 72 -3.87 -10.77 -13.16
CA THR A 72 -3.08 -11.85 -12.51
C THR A 72 -3.48 -13.26 -12.94
N ILE A 73 -4.41 -13.43 -13.89
CA ILE A 73 -4.79 -14.77 -14.38
C ILE A 73 -3.60 -15.40 -15.09
N LEU A 74 -3.21 -16.61 -14.67
CA LEU A 74 -2.14 -17.35 -15.32
C LEU A 74 -2.65 -18.20 -16.49
N ASN A 75 -1.96 -18.18 -17.62
CA ASN A 75 -2.18 -19.12 -18.72
C ASN A 75 -1.60 -20.53 -18.40
N ALA A 76 -1.69 -21.48 -19.34
CA ALA A 76 -1.15 -22.84 -19.18
C ALA A 76 0.39 -22.87 -19.01
N HIS A 77 1.09 -21.81 -19.42
CA HIS A 77 2.54 -21.65 -19.23
C HIS A 77 2.90 -21.00 -17.88
N LYS A 78 1.90 -20.73 -17.02
CA LYS A 78 2.06 -20.00 -15.75
C LYS A 78 2.51 -18.54 -15.94
N CYS A 79 2.24 -17.95 -17.09
CA CYS A 79 2.49 -16.54 -17.38
C CYS A 79 1.20 -15.73 -17.15
N ALA A 80 1.32 -14.60 -16.45
CA ALA A 80 0.28 -13.58 -16.37
C ALA A 80 0.32 -12.70 -17.64
N PRO A 81 -0.72 -11.90 -17.93
CA PRO A 81 -0.70 -10.96 -19.06
C PRO A 81 0.48 -9.99 -19.04
N PHE A 82 0.96 -9.61 -17.85
CA PHE A 82 2.16 -8.80 -17.68
C PHE A 82 3.43 -9.46 -18.23
N ASP A 83 3.58 -10.77 -18.04
CA ASP A 83 4.75 -11.53 -18.51
C ASP A 83 4.76 -11.61 -20.04
N GLU A 84 3.57 -11.66 -20.65
CA GLU A 84 3.36 -11.66 -22.10
C GLU A 84 3.43 -10.25 -22.72
N ALA A 85 3.64 -9.18 -21.93
CA ALA A 85 3.69 -7.82 -22.45
C ALA A 85 4.84 -7.65 -23.45
N LYS A 86 4.51 -7.23 -24.68
CA LYS A 86 5.46 -7.02 -25.78
C LYS A 86 6.59 -6.05 -25.45
N ASP A 87 6.31 -5.01 -24.67
CA ASP A 87 7.27 -3.98 -24.30
C ASP A 87 6.95 -3.36 -22.92
N ASP A 88 7.89 -2.55 -22.42
CA ASP A 88 7.78 -1.90 -21.11
C ASP A 88 6.65 -0.86 -21.08
N LYS A 89 6.25 -0.31 -22.22
CA LYS A 89 5.14 0.65 -22.28
C LYS A 89 3.82 -0.04 -21.94
N ILE A 90 3.63 -1.29 -22.37
CA ILE A 90 2.49 -2.11 -21.96
C ILE A 90 2.62 -2.55 -20.49
N ARG A 91 3.81 -2.93 -20.04
CA ARG A 91 4.04 -3.28 -18.61
C ARG A 91 3.64 -2.14 -17.67
N GLN A 92 3.89 -0.89 -18.05
CA GLN A 92 3.49 0.28 -17.27
C GLN A 92 1.97 0.37 -17.04
N LEU A 93 1.12 -0.20 -17.90
CA LEU A 93 -0.33 -0.22 -17.69
C LEU A 93 -0.77 -1.15 -16.55
N PHE A 94 0.08 -2.09 -16.17
CA PHE A 94 -0.16 -3.00 -15.05
C PHE A 94 0.28 -2.41 -13.70
N LEU A 95 0.92 -1.25 -13.72
CA LEU A 95 1.21 -0.46 -12.53
C LEU A 95 0.04 0.52 -12.31
N ARG A 96 -0.17 0.99 -11.08
CA ARG A 96 -1.26 1.93 -10.80
C ARG A 96 -1.07 3.24 -11.59
N PRO A 97 -2.11 3.70 -12.31
CA PRO A 97 -2.02 4.89 -13.17
C PRO A 97 -1.90 6.21 -12.39
N ASP A 98 -2.24 6.19 -11.10
CA ASP A 98 -2.14 7.32 -10.17
C ASP A 98 -1.51 6.86 -8.84
N ASN A 99 -0.28 7.28 -8.60
CA ASN A 99 0.47 7.17 -7.34
C ASN A 99 0.02 8.20 -6.29
N GLU A 100 -1.24 8.64 -6.34
CA GLU A 100 -1.86 9.31 -5.20
C GLU A 100 -2.03 8.23 -4.12
N ARG A 101 -0.94 7.86 -3.47
CA ARG A 101 -0.96 7.13 -2.21
C ARG A 101 -0.45 8.00 -1.07
N PHE A 102 -0.54 9.30 -1.32
CA PHE A 102 -0.34 10.35 -0.36
C PHE A 102 -1.63 10.58 0.44
N VAL A 103 -1.45 10.74 1.73
CA VAL A 103 -2.53 10.84 2.69
C VAL A 103 -2.59 12.27 3.18
N GLY A 104 -3.74 12.91 2.98
CA GLY A 104 -3.99 14.28 3.41
C GLY A 104 -4.15 15.22 2.22
N GLY A 105 -5.31 15.87 2.13
CA GLY A 105 -5.59 16.92 1.13
C GLY A 105 -4.55 18.06 1.08
N ASN A 106 -3.71 18.20 2.12
CA ASN A 106 -2.69 19.25 2.20
C ASN A 106 -1.32 18.86 1.64
N GLN A 107 -1.11 17.58 1.30
CA GLN A 107 0.13 17.06 0.74
C GLN A 107 1.42 17.37 1.54
N THR A 108 1.30 17.64 2.85
CA THR A 108 2.42 17.76 3.78
C THR A 108 2.65 16.40 4.43
N GLY A 109 3.88 15.87 4.32
CA GLY A 109 4.26 14.58 4.90
C GLY A 109 4.05 14.51 6.42
N GLN A 110 3.93 15.67 7.08
CA GLN A 110 3.58 15.83 8.49
C GLN A 110 2.29 15.11 8.95
N LYS A 111 1.32 14.83 8.07
CA LYS A 111 0.14 14.04 8.45
C LYS A 111 0.45 12.54 8.52
N GLU A 112 1.34 12.05 7.67
CA GLU A 112 1.70 10.62 7.61
C GLU A 112 2.72 10.22 8.68
N TRP A 113 3.61 11.15 9.04
CA TRP A 113 4.75 10.89 9.90
C TRP A 113 4.74 11.69 11.19
N MET A 114 5.33 11.11 12.22
CA MET A 114 5.66 11.80 13.46
C MET A 114 7.12 11.63 13.79
N LYS A 115 7.77 12.72 14.18
CA LYS A 115 9.04 12.64 14.90
C LYS A 115 8.77 11.96 16.23
N VAL A 116 9.53 10.92 16.52
CA VAL A 116 9.36 10.14 17.75
C VAL A 116 10.27 10.72 18.82
N ASP A 117 9.64 11.18 19.90
CA ASP A 117 10.25 11.43 21.19
C ASP A 117 9.92 10.24 22.15
N PRO A 118 10.46 10.21 23.38
CA PRO A 118 10.20 9.12 24.31
C PRO A 118 8.72 8.88 24.63
N ASP A 119 7.89 9.94 24.66
CA ASP A 119 6.48 9.86 25.04
C ASP A 119 5.64 9.31 23.89
N ILE A 120 5.85 9.84 22.68
CA ILE A 120 5.23 9.34 21.45
C ILE A 120 5.57 7.86 21.25
N HIS A 121 6.79 7.46 21.59
CA HIS A 121 7.18 6.05 21.52
C HIS A 121 6.36 5.17 22.47
N ARG A 122 6.27 5.56 23.75
CA ARG A 122 5.50 4.81 24.76
C ARG A 122 4.04 4.67 24.32
N GLN A 123 3.46 5.76 23.79
CA GLN A 123 2.10 5.75 23.24
C GLN A 123 1.96 4.79 22.05
N ALA A 124 2.94 4.74 21.16
CA ALA A 124 2.95 3.81 20.03
C ALA A 124 3.04 2.34 20.45
N ILE A 125 3.83 2.03 21.49
CA ILE A 125 3.87 0.69 22.07
C ILE A 125 2.50 0.31 22.63
N ASN A 126 1.93 1.17 23.48
CA ASN A 126 0.64 0.92 24.10
C ASN A 126 -0.46 0.74 23.06
N LYS A 127 -0.43 1.54 21.98
CA LYS A 127 -1.38 1.41 20.88
C LYS A 127 -1.25 0.08 20.16
N ARG A 128 -0.04 -0.40 19.87
CA ARG A 128 0.17 -1.73 19.25
C ARG A 128 -0.27 -2.87 20.16
N LEU A 129 0.02 -2.79 21.46
CA LEU A 129 -0.44 -3.77 22.45
C LEU A 129 -1.97 -3.82 22.51
N TRP A 130 -2.62 -2.66 22.52
CA TRP A 130 -4.07 -2.56 22.45
C TRP A 130 -4.63 -3.12 21.14
N LEU A 131 -4.03 -2.80 19.99
CA LEU A 131 -4.45 -3.35 18.70
C LEU A 131 -4.35 -4.88 18.70
N LYS A 132 -3.33 -5.43 19.35
CA LYS A 132 -3.16 -6.88 19.49
C LYS A 132 -4.27 -7.50 20.36
N SER A 133 -4.58 -6.90 21.50
CA SER A 133 -5.61 -7.40 22.43
C SER A 133 -7.05 -7.16 21.94
N ALA A 134 -7.25 -6.15 21.10
CA ALA A 134 -8.54 -5.87 20.50
C ALA A 134 -9.00 -7.03 19.61
N TRP A 135 -8.08 -7.70 18.90
CA TRP A 135 -8.41 -8.74 17.92
C TRP A 135 -9.23 -9.90 18.52
N ASN A 136 -10.34 -10.24 17.85
CA ASN A 136 -11.19 -11.37 18.20
C ASN A 136 -11.99 -11.82 16.97
N GLU A 137 -11.93 -13.11 16.63
CA GLU A 137 -12.55 -13.67 15.43
C GLU A 137 -14.08 -13.50 15.40
N THR A 138 -14.77 -13.80 16.50
CA THR A 138 -16.24 -13.62 16.62
C THR A 138 -16.64 -12.15 16.48
N LYS A 139 -15.81 -11.23 16.99
CA LYS A 139 -16.04 -9.79 16.82
C LYS A 139 -15.73 -9.32 15.39
N MET A 140 -14.82 -9.97 14.67
CA MET A 140 -14.44 -9.57 13.30
C MET A 140 -15.66 -9.47 12.38
N LEU A 141 -16.51 -10.51 12.35
CA LEU A 141 -17.66 -10.56 11.44
C LEU A 141 -18.61 -9.38 11.69
N ASN A 142 -18.99 -9.15 12.95
CA ASN A 142 -19.85 -8.02 13.33
C ASN A 142 -19.21 -6.67 12.99
N ARG A 143 -17.87 -6.57 13.04
CA ARG A 143 -17.13 -5.35 12.67
C ARG A 143 -17.11 -5.14 11.16
N ILE A 144 -17.03 -6.20 10.36
CA ILE A 144 -17.09 -6.09 8.89
C ILE A 144 -18.46 -5.59 8.46
N GLU A 145 -19.54 -6.15 9.01
CA GLU A 145 -20.90 -5.67 8.75
C GLU A 145 -21.06 -4.20 9.14
N TRP A 146 -20.60 -3.84 10.34
CA TRP A 146 -20.62 -2.44 10.78
C TRP A 146 -19.83 -1.52 9.84
N MET A 147 -18.66 -1.94 9.35
CA MET A 147 -17.84 -1.18 8.41
C MET A 147 -18.58 -0.94 7.09
N ILE A 148 -19.30 -1.94 6.57
CA ILE A 148 -20.11 -1.80 5.35
C ILE A 148 -21.21 -0.75 5.57
N ASP A 149 -21.99 -0.91 6.64
CA ASP A 149 -23.21 -0.13 6.85
C ASP A 149 -22.94 1.31 7.31
N ASN A 150 -21.86 1.54 8.05
CA ASN A 150 -21.61 2.82 8.73
C ASN A 150 -20.38 3.57 8.21
N TYR A 151 -19.30 2.85 7.90
CA TYR A 151 -18.05 3.50 7.47
C TYR A 151 -18.01 3.69 5.96
N LEU A 152 -18.10 2.60 5.19
CA LEU A 152 -17.97 2.63 3.73
C LEU A 152 -19.06 3.49 3.08
N ARG A 153 -20.32 3.34 3.51
CA ARG A 153 -21.44 4.15 3.01
C ARG A 153 -21.25 5.65 3.18
N VAL A 154 -20.66 6.08 4.29
CA VAL A 154 -20.46 7.51 4.60
C VAL A 154 -19.23 8.06 3.89
N LYS A 155 -18.16 7.27 3.85
CA LYS A 155 -16.84 7.69 3.41
C LYS A 155 -16.64 7.57 1.89
N LEU A 156 -17.26 6.59 1.24
CA LEU A 156 -17.16 6.38 -0.20
C LEU A 156 -18.38 6.93 -0.94
N ARG A 157 -18.32 8.22 -1.32
CA ARG A 157 -19.41 8.91 -2.03
C ARG A 157 -19.58 8.48 -3.49
N ASN A 158 -18.53 7.95 -4.12
CA ASN A 158 -18.61 7.45 -5.50
C ASN A 158 -19.28 6.06 -5.46
N PRO A 159 -20.42 5.86 -6.16
CA PRO A 159 -21.14 4.59 -6.14
C PRO A 159 -20.30 3.40 -6.66
N LYS A 160 -19.44 3.60 -7.66
CA LYS A 160 -18.58 2.55 -8.21
C LYS A 160 -17.52 2.10 -7.20
N ASP A 161 -16.85 3.06 -6.56
CA ASP A 161 -15.87 2.78 -5.48
C ASP A 161 -16.55 2.03 -4.33
N PHE A 162 -17.72 2.51 -3.88
CA PHE A 162 -18.48 1.86 -2.80
C PHE A 162 -18.84 0.41 -3.16
N GLN A 163 -19.43 0.17 -4.34
CA GLN A 163 -19.84 -1.17 -4.77
C GLN A 163 -18.65 -2.14 -4.86
N LEU A 164 -17.51 -1.69 -5.38
CA LEU A 164 -16.31 -2.52 -5.49
C LEU A 164 -15.72 -2.86 -4.11
N ILE A 165 -15.60 -1.88 -3.22
CA ILE A 165 -15.05 -2.08 -1.88
C ILE A 165 -16.01 -2.89 -1.00
N GLU A 166 -17.31 -2.62 -1.07
CA GLU A 166 -18.35 -3.43 -0.42
C GLU A 166 -18.26 -4.88 -0.85
N LYS A 167 -18.08 -5.17 -2.15
CA LYS A 167 -17.90 -6.53 -2.66
C LYS A 167 -16.74 -7.24 -1.94
N TYR A 168 -15.58 -6.62 -1.82
CA TYR A 168 -14.45 -7.23 -1.11
C TYR A 168 -14.73 -7.44 0.39
N PHE A 169 -15.41 -6.50 1.05
CA PHE A 169 -15.82 -6.67 2.45
C PHE A 169 -16.83 -7.82 2.62
N ARG A 170 -17.76 -7.98 1.67
CA ARG A 170 -18.71 -9.11 1.66
C ARG A 170 -18.00 -10.45 1.39
N GLN A 171 -16.98 -10.49 0.52
CA GLN A 171 -16.15 -11.67 0.34
C GLN A 171 -15.36 -12.03 1.61
N ALA A 172 -14.91 -11.02 2.38
CA ALA A 172 -14.29 -11.24 3.68
C ALA A 172 -15.24 -11.96 4.66
N LEU A 173 -16.54 -11.61 4.64
CA LEU A 173 -17.58 -12.29 5.44
C LEU A 173 -17.86 -13.71 4.94
N GLU A 174 -18.12 -13.86 3.64
CA GLU A 174 -18.50 -15.13 3.01
C GLU A 174 -17.43 -16.20 3.20
N TYR A 175 -16.17 -15.84 2.95
CA TYR A 175 -15.04 -16.76 3.04
C TYR A 175 -14.35 -16.74 4.40
N ARG A 176 -14.80 -15.90 5.33
CA ARG A 176 -14.15 -15.65 6.63
C ARG A 176 -12.66 -15.38 6.49
N ASP A 177 -12.33 -14.51 5.54
CA ASP A 177 -10.95 -14.27 5.12
C ASP A 177 -10.62 -12.77 5.16
N PRO A 178 -9.84 -12.30 6.15
CA PRO A 178 -9.50 -10.88 6.26
C PRO A 178 -8.55 -10.39 5.16
N ARG A 179 -7.98 -11.29 4.33
CA ARG A 179 -7.08 -10.90 3.23
C ARG A 179 -7.79 -10.02 2.21
N TYR A 180 -9.11 -10.11 2.09
CA TYR A 180 -9.89 -9.20 1.26
C TYR A 180 -9.83 -7.73 1.72
N PHE A 181 -9.43 -7.43 2.96
CA PHE A 181 -9.13 -6.04 3.36
C PHE A 181 -7.94 -5.47 2.60
N ILE A 182 -6.92 -6.29 2.32
CA ILE A 182 -5.78 -5.89 1.50
C ILE A 182 -6.21 -5.71 0.04
N THR A 183 -7.05 -6.60 -0.47
CA THR A 183 -7.60 -6.45 -1.83
C THR A 183 -8.43 -5.16 -1.95
N ALA A 184 -9.26 -4.85 -0.95
CA ALA A 184 -9.98 -3.58 -0.87
C ALA A 184 -9.03 -2.37 -0.78
N TYR A 185 -8.00 -2.44 0.07
CA TYR A 185 -7.01 -1.40 0.25
C TYR A 185 -6.20 -1.11 -1.03
N THR A 186 -5.94 -2.14 -1.82
CA THR A 186 -5.13 -2.06 -3.03
C THR A 186 -5.91 -1.82 -4.32
N ALA A 187 -7.25 -1.88 -4.24
CA ALA A 187 -8.14 -1.59 -5.35
C ALA A 187 -7.95 -0.16 -5.86
N ASP A 188 -8.13 0.03 -7.16
CA ASP A 188 -8.06 1.32 -7.83
C ASP A 188 -9.29 2.18 -7.51
N THR A 189 -9.34 2.68 -6.27
CA THR A 189 -10.44 3.46 -5.69
C THR A 189 -9.89 4.49 -4.70
N ARG A 190 -10.72 5.45 -4.28
CA ARG A 190 -10.31 6.39 -3.21
C ARG A 190 -10.31 5.80 -1.80
N TYR A 191 -10.59 4.51 -1.64
CA TYR A 191 -10.64 3.86 -0.32
C TYR A 191 -9.29 3.92 0.41
N TYR A 192 -8.19 3.66 -0.30
CA TYR A 192 -6.83 3.84 0.22
C TYR A 192 -6.65 5.20 0.88
N HIS A 193 -6.98 6.27 0.17
CA HIS A 193 -6.78 7.64 0.63
C HIS A 193 -7.59 7.93 1.86
N GLN A 194 -8.89 7.61 1.79
CA GLN A 194 -9.83 7.90 2.84
C GLN A 194 -9.49 7.17 4.13
N LEU A 195 -9.11 5.88 4.01
CA LEU A 195 -8.71 5.06 5.13
C LEU A 195 -7.47 5.62 5.82
N ASN A 196 -6.44 5.93 5.03
CA ASN A 196 -5.21 6.45 5.58
C ASN A 196 -5.40 7.87 6.16
N GLU A 197 -6.24 8.72 5.57
CA GLU A 197 -6.45 10.11 6.03
C GLU A 197 -7.15 10.12 7.39
N ASP A 198 -8.05 9.15 7.61
CA ASP A 198 -8.65 8.90 8.91
C ASP A 198 -7.59 8.46 9.94
N PHE A 199 -6.66 7.55 9.59
CA PHE A 199 -5.55 7.17 10.49
C PHE A 199 -4.58 8.32 10.79
N ALA A 200 -4.24 9.12 9.78
CA ALA A 200 -3.31 10.23 9.90
C ALA A 200 -3.86 11.38 10.78
N SER A 201 -5.18 11.56 10.75
CA SER A 201 -5.89 12.58 11.52
C SER A 201 -6.16 12.16 12.97
N GLU A 202 -5.96 10.88 13.30
CA GLU A 202 -6.18 10.37 14.64
C GLU A 202 -5.05 10.74 15.61
N GLY A 203 -5.41 11.03 16.87
CA GLY A 203 -4.47 11.15 17.98
C GLY A 203 -4.08 9.78 18.57
N PHE A 204 -3.23 9.77 19.60
CA PHE A 204 -2.88 8.54 20.33
C PHE A 204 -3.86 8.16 21.43
N GLU A 205 -4.78 9.05 21.79
CA GLU A 205 -5.68 8.80 22.91
C GLU A 205 -6.60 7.61 22.61
N PRO A 206 -6.59 6.56 23.44
CA PRO A 206 -7.58 5.52 23.37
C PRO A 206 -8.89 6.11 23.90
N HIS A 207 -9.65 6.77 23.05
CA HIS A 207 -11.03 7.11 23.41
C HIS A 207 -11.78 5.80 23.59
N GLU A 208 -12.05 5.43 24.85
CA GLU A 208 -12.77 4.22 25.27
C GLU A 208 -14.11 4.00 24.54
N TRP A 209 -14.60 5.03 23.84
CA TRP A 209 -15.89 5.06 23.16
C TRP A 209 -15.84 5.16 21.62
N THR A 210 -14.67 5.21 20.98
CA THR A 210 -14.59 5.10 19.50
C THR A 210 -14.33 3.67 19.06
N THR A 211 -15.30 2.81 19.37
CA THR A 211 -15.53 1.53 18.67
C THR A 211 -15.95 1.71 17.19
N SER A 212 -15.61 2.87 16.58
CA SER A 212 -16.18 3.44 15.36
C SER A 212 -15.15 3.74 14.26
N MET A 213 -13.97 3.11 14.28
CA MET A 213 -12.93 3.39 13.27
C MET A 213 -12.21 2.14 12.73
N PRO A 214 -11.58 2.23 11.55
CA PRO A 214 -10.90 1.14 10.86
C PRO A 214 -9.70 0.52 11.60
N GLN A 215 -9.43 0.89 12.84
CA GLN A 215 -8.40 0.28 13.70
C GLN A 215 -8.54 -1.24 13.82
N TRP A 216 -9.75 -1.77 13.70
CA TRP A 216 -9.98 -3.21 13.62
C TRP A 216 -9.34 -3.87 12.41
N ILE A 217 -9.24 -3.17 11.26
CA ILE A 217 -8.48 -3.66 10.10
C ILE A 217 -7.01 -3.79 10.49
N VAL A 218 -6.45 -2.78 11.15
CA VAL A 218 -5.06 -2.80 11.63
C VAL A 218 -4.84 -3.95 12.62
N SER A 219 -5.73 -4.09 13.60
CA SER A 219 -5.74 -5.20 14.56
C SER A 219 -5.79 -6.57 13.88
N SER A 220 -6.64 -6.72 12.86
CA SER A 220 -6.75 -7.95 12.06
C SER A 220 -5.43 -8.25 11.33
N LEU A 221 -4.80 -7.25 10.72
CA LEU A 221 -3.54 -7.41 10.00
C LEU A 221 -2.37 -7.74 10.93
N TYR A 222 -2.38 -7.22 12.17
CA TYR A 222 -1.36 -7.54 13.17
C TYR A 222 -1.52 -8.95 13.77
N SER A 223 -2.76 -9.38 14.02
CA SER A 223 -3.03 -10.52 14.91
C SER A 223 -3.64 -11.73 14.23
N HIS A 224 -4.20 -11.62 13.03
CA HIS A 224 -4.87 -12.75 12.39
C HIS A 224 -3.84 -13.73 11.78
N PRO A 225 -3.88 -15.04 12.10
CA PRO A 225 -2.88 -16.03 11.66
C PRO A 225 -2.70 -16.15 10.15
N ALA A 226 -3.75 -15.87 9.37
CA ALA A 226 -3.67 -15.83 7.90
C ALA A 226 -2.57 -14.90 7.35
N PHE A 227 -2.13 -13.89 8.12
CA PHE A 227 -1.08 -12.96 7.72
C PHE A 227 0.34 -13.43 8.07
N ASP A 228 0.51 -14.49 8.86
CA ASP A 228 1.81 -14.95 9.35
C ASP A 228 2.78 -15.26 8.21
N LYS A 229 2.30 -15.99 7.21
CA LYS A 229 3.07 -16.37 6.02
C LYS A 229 3.41 -15.19 5.09
N TYR A 230 2.78 -14.03 5.30
CA TYR A 230 3.01 -12.82 4.52
C TYR A 230 3.91 -11.81 5.27
N SER A 231 4.39 -12.15 6.47
CA SER A 231 5.37 -11.35 7.21
C SER A 231 6.58 -11.01 6.34
N TYR A 232 7.00 -9.75 6.31
CA TYR A 232 8.11 -9.29 5.48
C TYR A 232 9.31 -8.84 6.32
N LYS A 233 10.50 -9.29 5.93
CA LYS A 233 11.80 -8.83 6.44
C LYS A 233 12.73 -8.61 5.26
N GLY A 234 13.43 -7.49 5.24
CA GLY A 234 14.27 -7.10 4.12
C GLY A 234 14.17 -5.60 3.84
N PHE A 235 14.59 -5.22 2.65
CA PHE A 235 14.51 -3.83 2.20
C PHE A 235 13.19 -3.58 1.47
N SER A 236 12.56 -2.44 1.74
CA SER A 236 11.49 -1.93 0.88
C SER A 236 11.70 -0.45 0.56
N TYR A 237 11.09 -0.02 -0.53
CA TYR A 237 11.38 1.26 -1.18
C TYR A 237 10.10 2.05 -1.40
N ARG A 238 10.14 3.36 -1.19
CA ARG A 238 9.03 4.27 -1.51
C ARG A 238 9.57 5.56 -2.09
N GLY A 239 9.21 5.83 -3.35
CA GLY A 239 9.44 7.12 -3.96
C GLY A 239 8.32 8.10 -3.59
N GLN A 240 8.68 9.32 -3.23
CA GLN A 240 7.72 10.34 -2.80
C GLN A 240 8.17 11.74 -3.24
N LYS A 241 7.18 12.59 -3.57
CA LYS A 241 7.40 14.03 -3.69
C LYS A 241 7.21 14.70 -2.33
N MET A 242 8.16 15.53 -1.93
CA MET A 242 8.21 16.15 -0.61
C MET A 242 8.29 17.67 -0.73
N SER A 243 7.80 18.36 0.31
CA SER A 243 8.08 19.78 0.50
C SER A 243 9.43 19.95 1.21
N ASP A 244 10.06 21.12 1.05
CA ASP A 244 11.27 21.45 1.81
C ASP A 244 11.00 21.38 3.33
N VAL A 245 9.80 21.76 3.77
CA VAL A 245 9.38 21.75 5.18
C VAL A 245 9.34 20.33 5.75
N ASP A 246 8.82 19.38 4.97
CA ASP A 246 8.73 17.98 5.42
C ASP A 246 10.09 17.29 5.45
N LEU A 247 11.04 17.69 4.60
CA LEU A 247 12.37 17.07 4.57
C LEU A 247 13.21 17.38 5.81
N VAL A 248 12.99 18.54 6.44
CA VAL A 248 13.77 18.99 7.61
C VAL A 248 13.66 18.03 8.81
N GLN A 249 12.60 17.23 8.90
CA GLN A 249 12.43 16.29 10.02
C GLN A 249 13.32 15.04 9.91
N TYR A 250 13.82 14.72 8.71
CA TYR A 250 14.67 13.55 8.47
C TYR A 250 16.12 13.93 8.72
N VAL A 251 16.51 13.86 9.98
CA VAL A 251 17.88 14.12 10.44
C VAL A 251 18.51 12.81 10.88
N GLN A 252 19.73 12.54 10.44
CA GLN A 252 20.44 11.33 10.88
C GLN A 252 20.45 11.22 12.41
N GLY A 253 20.04 10.06 12.91
CA GLY A 253 19.88 9.75 14.34
C GLY A 253 18.47 9.98 14.90
N SER A 254 17.61 10.75 14.20
CA SER A 254 16.22 10.93 14.61
C SER A 254 15.40 9.65 14.38
N CYS A 255 14.34 9.48 15.16
CA CYS A 255 13.35 8.43 14.95
C CYS A 255 12.07 9.05 14.39
N ILE A 256 11.46 8.33 13.47
CA ILE A 256 10.19 8.68 12.84
C ILE A 256 9.22 7.50 12.96
N MET A 257 7.92 7.79 12.90
CA MET A 257 6.88 6.78 12.93
C MET A 257 5.76 7.13 11.97
N ASN A 258 5.22 6.14 11.26
CA ASN A 258 4.03 6.32 10.42
C ASN A 258 2.75 6.21 11.25
N LYS A 259 1.79 7.09 11.02
CA LYS A 259 0.44 7.00 11.63
C LYS A 259 -0.51 6.11 10.83
N SER A 260 -0.34 6.10 9.51
CA SER A 260 -1.16 5.37 8.55
C SER A 260 -0.36 4.23 7.92
N PHE A 261 -1.00 3.41 7.10
CA PHE A 261 -0.29 2.38 6.35
C PHE A 261 0.69 3.03 5.36
N GLN A 262 1.84 2.38 5.15
CA GLN A 262 2.79 2.82 4.12
C GLN A 262 2.94 1.73 3.07
N SER A 263 2.40 2.00 1.89
CA SER A 263 2.72 1.22 0.70
C SER A 263 4.14 1.50 0.26
N THR A 264 4.91 0.43 0.10
CA THR A 264 6.29 0.40 -0.38
C THR A 264 6.41 -0.74 -1.40
N SER A 265 7.53 -0.82 -2.13
CA SER A 265 7.82 -1.93 -3.04
C SER A 265 9.08 -2.67 -2.58
N GLU A 266 9.12 -3.99 -2.78
CA GLU A 266 10.35 -4.78 -2.68
C GLU A 266 11.33 -4.42 -3.82
N ILE A 267 10.85 -3.85 -4.93
CA ILE A 267 11.65 -3.51 -6.11
C ILE A 267 11.93 -2.00 -6.12
N ARG A 268 13.20 -1.64 -5.97
CA ARG A 268 13.65 -0.23 -5.96
C ARG A 268 13.19 0.53 -7.20
N ALA A 269 13.40 -0.02 -8.40
CA ALA A 269 13.05 0.65 -9.66
C ALA A 269 11.56 1.05 -9.73
N ILE A 270 10.66 0.20 -9.25
CA ILE A 270 9.21 0.50 -9.20
C ILE A 270 8.94 1.68 -8.26
N ALA A 271 9.60 1.71 -7.10
CA ALA A 271 9.47 2.82 -6.17
C ALA A 271 9.99 4.15 -6.76
N GLU A 272 11.07 4.11 -7.53
CA GLU A 272 11.64 5.29 -8.18
C GLU A 272 10.70 5.87 -9.24
N GLU A 273 10.01 5.01 -10.01
CA GLU A 273 8.97 5.43 -10.97
C GLU A 273 7.85 6.23 -10.28
N PHE A 274 7.44 5.82 -9.07
CA PHE A 274 6.42 6.55 -8.30
C PHE A 274 6.88 7.96 -7.85
N ALA A 275 8.17 8.21 -7.66
CA ALA A 275 8.65 9.58 -7.36
C ALA A 275 8.65 10.48 -8.61
N CYS A 276 8.92 9.88 -9.78
CA CYS A 276 9.32 10.59 -11.01
C CYS A 276 8.17 10.89 -11.98
N ASP A 277 6.91 10.64 -11.62
CA ASP A 277 5.69 10.77 -12.45
C ASP A 277 5.42 12.18 -13.08
N GLY A 278 6.35 13.15 -13.00
CA GLY A 278 6.34 14.35 -13.86
C GLY A 278 5.22 15.37 -13.60
N ARG A 279 4.15 15.01 -12.87
CA ARG A 279 3.05 15.92 -12.52
C ARG A 279 3.51 16.95 -11.48
N LEU A 280 3.39 18.24 -11.78
CA LEU A 280 3.60 19.34 -10.83
C LEU A 280 2.52 19.27 -9.74
N ARG A 281 2.92 19.19 -8.48
CA ARG A 281 2.00 19.11 -7.33
C ARG A 281 2.13 20.30 -6.41
N ARG A 282 1.06 20.61 -5.69
CA ARG A 282 1.01 21.69 -4.70
C ARG A 282 0.32 21.23 -3.41
N THR A 283 0.80 21.71 -2.27
CA THR A 283 0.10 21.58 -0.99
C THR A 283 -1.23 22.36 -1.01
N ILE A 284 -2.09 22.17 0.00
CA ILE A 284 -3.31 23.01 0.18
C ILE A 284 -2.97 24.50 0.25
N ASP A 285 -1.82 24.82 0.83
CA ASP A 285 -1.30 26.18 0.96
C ASP A 285 -0.64 26.70 -0.34
N GLY A 286 -0.71 25.94 -1.43
CA GLY A 286 -0.21 26.33 -2.75
C GLY A 286 1.30 26.13 -2.96
N ASN A 287 2.02 25.58 -1.99
CA ASN A 287 3.47 25.34 -2.08
C ASN A 287 3.77 24.22 -3.06
N LYS A 288 4.73 24.43 -3.97
CA LYS A 288 5.12 23.41 -4.96
C LYS A 288 5.86 22.26 -4.27
N LEU A 289 5.42 21.02 -4.48
CA LEU A 289 6.18 19.82 -4.14
C LEU A 289 7.21 19.59 -5.25
N LYS A 290 8.43 20.09 -5.03
CA LYS A 290 9.51 20.04 -6.03
C LYS A 290 10.49 18.91 -5.78
N ARG A 291 10.65 18.48 -4.53
CA ARG A 291 11.68 17.52 -4.13
C ARG A 291 11.21 16.11 -4.35
N THR A 292 12.07 15.28 -4.90
CA THR A 292 11.87 13.84 -5.07
C THR A 292 12.77 13.12 -4.07
N ALA A 293 12.18 12.28 -3.23
CA ALA A 293 12.89 11.51 -2.23
C ALA A 293 12.59 10.02 -2.40
N LEU A 294 13.63 9.19 -2.27
CA LEU A 294 13.50 7.75 -2.14
C LEU A 294 13.74 7.36 -0.68
N PHE A 295 12.72 6.78 -0.07
CA PHE A 295 12.81 6.17 1.24
C PHE A 295 13.23 4.70 1.10
N ILE A 296 14.22 4.30 1.88
CA ILE A 296 14.77 2.94 1.90
C ILE A 296 14.59 2.39 3.31
N PHE A 297 13.65 1.47 3.50
CA PHE A 297 13.31 0.88 4.79
C PHE A 297 14.03 -0.45 4.97
N GLU A 298 14.84 -0.59 6.02
CA GLU A 298 15.37 -1.88 6.49
C GLU A 298 14.43 -2.45 7.55
N ILE A 299 13.55 -3.39 7.14
CA ILE A 299 12.53 -4.03 7.99
C ILE A 299 13.07 -5.37 8.52
N ARG A 300 12.89 -5.61 9.81
CA ARG A 300 13.52 -6.71 10.57
C ARG A 300 12.53 -7.53 11.39
N ASN A 301 11.42 -6.94 11.85
CA ASN A 301 10.36 -7.69 12.54
C ASN A 301 9.31 -8.21 11.57
N SER A 302 8.83 -9.43 11.85
CA SER A 302 7.81 -10.13 11.07
C SER A 302 6.46 -9.40 11.05
N ARG A 303 6.17 -8.58 12.07
CA ARG A 303 4.87 -7.90 12.24
C ARG A 303 4.89 -6.42 11.84
N THR A 304 6.01 -5.92 11.33
CA THR A 304 6.11 -4.51 10.94
C THR A 304 5.57 -4.26 9.54
N ALA A 305 5.76 -5.23 8.65
CA ALA A 305 5.27 -5.14 7.28
C ALA A 305 4.79 -6.49 6.76
N LEU A 306 3.88 -6.43 5.79
CA LEU A 306 3.34 -7.58 5.09
C LEU A 306 3.71 -7.48 3.60
N LYS A 307 4.16 -8.59 3.01
CA LYS A 307 4.29 -8.75 1.56
C LYS A 307 2.91 -9.05 0.99
N ILE A 308 2.34 -8.07 0.30
CA ILE A 308 0.93 -8.07 -0.11
C ILE A 308 0.70 -8.12 -1.61
N ASP A 309 1.78 -8.21 -2.40
CA ASP A 309 1.76 -8.37 -3.86
C ASP A 309 0.69 -9.38 -4.33
N LYS A 310 0.68 -10.60 -3.78
CA LYS A 310 -0.27 -11.66 -4.19
C LYS A 310 -1.73 -11.42 -3.79
N MET A 311 -2.00 -10.43 -2.92
CA MET A 311 -3.34 -10.02 -2.50
C MET A 311 -3.76 -8.69 -3.16
N SER A 312 -2.81 -8.02 -3.79
CA SER A 312 -3.00 -6.78 -4.53
C SER A 312 -3.56 -7.06 -5.91
N VAL A 313 -4.47 -6.21 -6.38
CA VAL A 313 -4.88 -6.24 -7.79
C VAL A 313 -3.76 -5.77 -8.73
N PHE A 314 -2.67 -5.20 -8.18
CA PHE A 314 -1.45 -4.77 -8.86
C PHE A 314 -0.24 -5.57 -8.36
N GLU A 315 -0.26 -6.87 -8.58
CA GLU A 315 0.76 -7.82 -8.08
C GLU A 315 2.19 -7.46 -8.53
N ASN A 316 2.34 -6.92 -9.74
CA ASN A 316 3.63 -6.58 -10.33
C ASN A 316 4.36 -5.42 -9.64
N GLU A 317 3.68 -4.67 -8.77
CA GLU A 317 4.32 -3.62 -7.97
C GLU A 317 5.18 -4.19 -6.83
N ALA A 318 5.13 -5.51 -6.59
CA ALA A 318 5.83 -6.19 -5.51
C ALA A 318 5.58 -5.49 -4.15
N GLU A 319 4.31 -5.16 -3.90
CA GLU A 319 3.92 -4.27 -2.81
C GLU A 319 4.21 -4.90 -1.44
N VAL A 320 4.89 -4.12 -0.60
CA VAL A 320 5.13 -4.36 0.82
C VAL A 320 4.41 -3.28 1.61
N LEU A 321 3.49 -3.69 2.47
CA LEU A 321 2.67 -2.81 3.30
C LEU A 321 3.26 -2.71 4.71
N ILE A 322 3.84 -1.57 5.06
CA ILE A 322 4.23 -1.29 6.44
C ILE A 322 2.97 -0.88 7.22
N LEU A 323 2.74 -1.53 8.35
CA LEU A 323 1.55 -1.32 9.17
C LEU A 323 1.65 -0.01 9.98
N PRO A 324 0.51 0.60 10.35
CA PRO A 324 0.47 1.78 11.19
C PRO A 324 1.29 1.64 12.47
N TYR A 325 1.84 2.77 12.89
CA TYR A 325 2.67 2.95 14.07
C TYR A 325 4.07 2.35 13.99
N ALA A 326 4.56 1.84 12.84
CA ALA A 326 5.93 1.36 12.72
C ALA A 326 6.97 2.47 12.91
N ALA A 327 8.05 2.19 13.64
CA ALA A 327 9.05 3.18 14.01
C ALA A 327 10.40 2.87 13.36
N PHE A 328 11.02 3.90 12.78
CA PHE A 328 12.28 3.79 12.06
C PHE A 328 13.25 4.89 12.49
N LYS A 329 14.53 4.52 12.60
CA LYS A 329 15.63 5.46 12.79
C LYS A 329 16.17 5.91 11.44
N VAL A 330 16.34 7.21 11.27
CA VAL A 330 17.04 7.78 10.12
C VAL A 330 18.53 7.50 10.28
N VAL A 331 19.08 6.61 9.46
CA VAL A 331 20.49 6.21 9.55
C VAL A 331 21.40 6.98 8.60
N LYS A 332 20.85 7.46 7.48
CA LYS A 332 21.59 8.21 6.47
C LYS A 332 20.62 9.04 5.63
N VAL A 333 21.02 10.27 5.31
CA VAL A 333 20.34 11.11 4.32
C VAL A 333 21.37 11.52 3.28
N ILE A 334 21.09 11.23 2.02
CA ILE A 334 21.93 11.60 0.87
C ILE A 334 21.17 12.64 0.09
N GLN A 335 21.83 13.75 -0.25
CA GLN A 335 21.32 14.74 -1.19
C GLN A 335 22.10 14.60 -2.49
N ASN A 336 21.40 14.26 -3.57
CA ASN A 336 21.99 14.15 -4.90
C ASN A 336 21.97 15.54 -5.58
N PRO A 337 23.01 15.89 -6.36
CA PRO A 337 23.01 17.14 -7.11
C PRO A 337 21.88 17.14 -8.16
N PRO A 338 21.20 18.28 -8.38
CA PRO A 338 20.20 18.38 -9.44
C PRO A 338 20.87 18.14 -10.79
N LEU A 339 20.32 17.24 -11.61
CA LEU A 339 20.83 16.98 -12.95
C LEU A 339 20.84 18.28 -13.76
N SER A 340 21.97 18.58 -14.40
CA SER A 340 22.10 19.72 -15.30
C SER A 340 21.06 19.58 -16.41
N SER A 341 20.23 20.61 -16.57
CA SER A 341 19.21 20.73 -17.60
C SER A 341 19.73 20.35 -19.00
N GLN A 342 19.52 19.10 -19.40
CA GLN A 342 19.62 18.70 -20.80
C GLN A 342 18.39 17.88 -21.17
N ASN A 343 17.55 18.57 -21.96
CA ASN A 343 16.49 18.06 -22.83
C ASN A 343 15.26 17.43 -22.18
N ASN A 344 14.11 18.08 -22.45
CA ASN A 344 12.73 17.61 -22.34
C ASN A 344 12.50 16.12 -22.73
N LYS A 345 12.94 15.19 -21.89
CA LYS A 345 12.56 13.78 -21.90
C LYS A 345 12.24 13.37 -20.47
N LYS A 346 11.24 12.50 -20.33
CA LYS A 346 10.65 11.99 -19.07
C LYS A 346 11.69 11.85 -17.95
N LEU A 347 11.33 12.28 -16.74
CA LEU A 347 12.16 12.09 -15.56
C LEU A 347 12.39 10.58 -15.37
N PHE A 348 13.66 10.17 -15.28
CA PHE A 348 14.06 8.78 -15.03
C PHE A 348 14.48 8.63 -13.56
N ALA A 349 14.73 7.39 -13.10
CA ALA A 349 15.21 7.06 -11.75
C ALA A 349 16.39 7.92 -11.22
N ASN A 350 17.11 8.61 -12.11
CA ASN A 350 18.24 9.50 -11.79
C ASN A 350 17.83 10.91 -11.35
N ASP A 351 16.53 11.25 -11.31
CA ASP A 351 16.02 12.56 -10.89
C ASP A 351 15.62 12.62 -9.40
N LEU A 352 16.04 11.64 -8.60
CA LEU A 352 15.85 11.62 -7.15
C LEU A 352 16.82 12.58 -6.44
N GLU A 353 16.28 13.65 -5.86
CA GLU A 353 17.07 14.65 -5.13
C GLU A 353 17.55 14.14 -3.76
N PHE A 354 16.82 13.22 -3.12
CA PHE A 354 17.17 12.69 -1.80
C PHE A 354 17.06 11.16 -1.71
N GLU A 355 17.99 10.53 -0.99
CA GLU A 355 17.82 9.16 -0.46
C GLU A 355 17.80 9.19 1.07
N ILE A 356 16.73 8.68 1.67
CA ILE A 356 16.53 8.64 3.12
C ILE A 356 16.54 7.17 3.54
N HIS A 357 17.62 6.76 4.21
CA HIS A 357 17.76 5.40 4.72
C HIS A 357 17.18 5.32 6.12
N LEU A 358 16.24 4.41 6.28
CA LEU A 358 15.45 4.16 7.47
C LEU A 358 15.71 2.74 7.94
N LYS A 359 15.96 2.61 9.23
CA LYS A 359 16.26 1.32 9.85
C LYS A 359 15.25 1.05 10.93
N GLU A 360 14.57 -0.09 10.84
CA GLU A 360 13.62 -0.47 11.88
C GLU A 360 14.36 -0.58 13.21
N CYS A 361 13.79 0.08 14.20
CA CYS A 361 14.36 0.14 15.53
C CYS A 361 14.21 -1.23 16.23
N LYS A 362 15.33 -1.80 16.67
CA LYS A 362 15.39 -3.13 17.30
C LYS A 362 14.72 -3.18 18.68
N SER A 363 14.90 -2.10 19.44
CA SER A 363 14.26 -1.76 20.71
C SER A 363 14.40 -0.25 20.75
N LEU A 364 13.29 0.48 20.65
CA LEU A 364 13.37 1.94 20.66
C LEU A 364 13.87 2.42 22.02
N LYS A 365 13.67 1.65 23.11
CA LYS A 365 14.18 1.99 24.45
C LYS A 365 15.70 2.22 24.45
N LYS A 366 16.50 1.27 23.94
CA LYS A 366 17.97 1.44 23.89
C LYS A 366 18.43 2.60 23.00
N GLU A 367 17.72 2.90 21.92
CA GLU A 367 18.08 3.99 21.00
C GLU A 367 17.62 5.36 21.52
N VAL A 368 16.47 5.43 22.19
CA VAL A 368 15.96 6.64 22.85
C VAL A 368 16.74 6.94 24.12
N GLU A 369 17.12 5.95 24.93
CA GLU A 369 18.01 6.12 26.08
C GLU A 369 19.41 6.62 25.68
N GLN A 370 19.93 6.17 24.54
CA GLN A 370 21.20 6.70 23.98
C GLN A 370 21.06 8.16 23.53
N ASN A 371 19.93 8.55 22.96
CA ASN A 371 19.64 9.93 22.58
C ASN A 371 19.35 10.83 23.80
N LEU A 372 18.72 10.30 24.86
CA LEU A 372 18.46 10.98 26.12
C LEU A 372 19.73 11.19 26.96
N LYS A 373 20.70 10.28 26.90
CA LYS A 373 22.03 10.48 27.53
C LYS A 373 22.77 11.70 27.00
N PHE A 374 22.47 12.15 25.77
CA PHE A 374 23.00 13.40 25.22
C PHE A 374 22.16 14.64 25.59
N ALA A 375 20.89 14.46 25.96
CA ALA A 375 19.96 15.56 26.24
C ALA A 375 19.75 15.84 27.73
N PHE A 376 20.01 14.87 28.61
CA PHE A 376 19.77 14.98 30.06
C PHE A 376 21.06 14.90 30.86
N THR A 377 21.81 16.00 30.87
CA THR A 377 22.69 16.32 32.01
C THR A 377 21.97 17.07 33.13
N ASN A 378 20.68 17.43 33.01
CA ASN A 378 19.95 18.09 34.09
C ASN A 378 18.45 17.79 34.06
N ALA A 379 17.98 17.01 35.03
CA ALA A 379 16.74 17.17 35.82
C ALA A 379 16.13 15.82 36.21
N HIS A 380 15.78 15.71 37.51
CA HIS A 380 15.25 14.52 38.17
C HIS A 380 13.84 14.11 37.70
N GLN A 381 13.61 12.80 37.57
CA GLN A 381 12.28 12.17 37.44
C GLN A 381 11.84 11.54 38.78
N PRO A 382 10.54 11.58 39.14
CA PRO A 382 9.96 10.69 40.13
C PRO A 382 9.45 9.38 39.49
N ALA A 383 9.39 8.33 40.32
CA ALA A 383 9.27 6.92 39.97
C ALA A 383 7.97 6.51 39.23
N MET A 384 8.12 5.68 38.18
CA MET A 384 7.05 4.97 37.45
C MET A 384 7.57 3.61 36.96
N LEU A 385 6.64 2.65 36.76
CA LEU A 385 6.83 1.22 36.45
C LEU A 385 7.84 0.91 35.32
N ASP A 386 8.52 -0.23 35.45
CA ASP A 386 9.69 -0.65 34.66
C ASP A 386 9.34 -0.96 33.19
N ASP A 387 9.68 -0.03 32.30
CA ASP A 387 9.53 -0.16 30.85
C ASP A 387 10.23 -1.41 30.26
N ASP A 388 11.17 -2.06 30.98
CA ASP A 388 11.77 -3.34 30.57
C ASP A 388 10.80 -4.54 30.67
N GLU A 389 9.76 -4.44 31.48
CA GLU A 389 8.76 -5.51 31.64
C GLU A 389 7.75 -5.50 30.47
N LEU A 390 7.31 -4.31 30.03
CA LEU A 390 6.47 -4.12 28.83
C LEU A 390 7.18 -4.55 27.54
N GLU A 391 8.47 -4.22 27.40
CA GLU A 391 9.28 -4.69 26.25
C GLU A 391 9.54 -6.20 26.31
N ARG A 392 9.71 -6.79 27.51
CA ARG A 392 9.82 -8.25 27.66
C ARG A 392 8.52 -8.96 27.34
N GLU A 393 7.37 -8.43 27.73
CA GLU A 393 6.06 -8.97 27.31
C GLU A 393 5.92 -8.93 25.79
N LEU A 394 6.17 -7.79 25.14
CA LEU A 394 6.22 -7.71 23.67
C LEU A 394 7.15 -8.76 23.05
N ASN A 395 8.35 -8.92 23.62
CA ASN A 395 9.42 -9.82 23.16
C ASN A 395 9.32 -11.30 23.58
N SER A 396 8.36 -11.67 24.43
CA SER A 396 8.22 -13.03 24.99
C SER A 396 7.05 -13.84 24.42
N PHE A 397 6.11 -13.20 23.71
CA PHE A 397 5.08 -13.91 22.97
C PHE A 397 5.64 -14.36 21.61
N SER A 398 5.87 -15.67 21.44
CA SER A 398 6.40 -16.37 20.26
C SER A 398 6.35 -15.57 18.94
N PHE A 399 7.56 -15.22 18.48
CA PHE A 399 7.93 -14.31 17.40
C PHE A 399 7.94 -14.93 16.00
#